data_AF-A0A388KL20-F1
#
_entry.id   AF-A0A388KL20-F1
#
_cell.length_a   1.000
_cell.length_b   1.000
_cell.length_c   1.000
_cell.angle_alpha   90.00
_cell.angle_beta   90.00
_cell.angle_gamma   90.00
#
_symmetry.space_group_name_H-M   'P 1'
#
loop_
_entity.id
_entity.type
_entity.pdbx_description
1 polymer ?
#
loop_
_entity_poly.entity_id
_entity_poly.type
_entity_poly.pdbx_seq_one_letter_code
_entity_poly.pdbx_strand_id
1 'polypeptide(L)'
;MREILLWIGRREKEEEERKKREIDEAKRKEEEERREGEKLREEQAREAKLEATIVRILMQHEASMMKTPASQAGNGIKKRSPHSKARMLRDITSYIAESEDDSEEVKEEAEKLIEALESRRKPKQGAAIIRTAVSRVKKVPTPRRDKAREDNRVSNGEVFETPRKACPAECSSEGLVDFALSQTKVLSAVRAGDIQKICDKEGIAYVKKDISIQEIVRCRTRLAYEGFFELKSQTPDSKTPARGLETP
;
A
#
# COMPACT_ATOMS: atom_id res chain seq x y z
N MET A 1 16.59 -74.46 9.58
CA MET A 1 15.13 -74.68 9.53
C MET A 1 14.40 -73.92 10.65
N ARG A 2 14.60 -74.23 11.94
CA ARG A 2 13.89 -73.55 13.04
C ARG A 2 14.15 -72.03 13.13
N GLU A 3 15.39 -71.59 12.92
CA GLU A 3 15.75 -70.16 12.98
C GLU A 3 15.17 -69.34 11.83
N ILE A 4 15.03 -69.95 10.64
CA ILE A 4 14.45 -69.31 9.45
C ILE A 4 12.95 -69.01 9.69
N LEU A 5 12.23 -69.96 10.29
CA LEU A 5 10.82 -69.80 10.62
C LEU A 5 10.59 -68.68 11.65
N LEU A 6 11.48 -68.54 12.64
CA LEU A 6 11.41 -67.46 13.63
C LEU A 6 11.67 -66.08 13.01
N TRP A 7 12.57 -65.98 12.04
CA TRP A 7 12.83 -64.74 11.29
C TRP A 7 11.65 -64.34 10.42
N ILE A 8 11.01 -65.31 9.74
CA ILE A 8 9.81 -65.07 8.93
C ILE A 8 8.65 -64.56 9.80
N GLY A 9 8.37 -65.22 10.92
CA GLY A 9 7.28 -64.79 11.81
C GLY A 9 7.51 -63.43 12.47
N ARG A 10 8.78 -63.06 12.76
CA ARG A 10 9.11 -61.71 13.26
C ARG A 10 8.87 -60.64 12.19
N ARG A 11 9.29 -60.91 10.95
CA ARG A 11 9.11 -59.99 9.81
C ARG A 11 7.64 -59.82 9.46
N GLU A 12 6.87 -60.91 9.46
CA GLU A 12 5.43 -60.90 9.19
C GLU A 12 4.67 -60.08 10.25
N LYS A 13 5.04 -60.22 11.52
CA LYS A 13 4.46 -59.42 12.62
C LYS A 13 4.79 -57.93 12.52
N GLU A 14 6.00 -57.59 12.08
CA GLU A 14 6.41 -56.20 11.84
C GLU A 14 5.70 -55.58 10.63
N GLU A 15 5.51 -56.35 9.55
CA GLU A 15 4.71 -55.92 8.39
C GLU A 15 3.24 -55.73 8.73
N GLU A 16 2.65 -56.60 9.56
CA GLU A 16 1.26 -56.47 9.99
C GLU A 16 1.07 -55.24 10.88
N GLU A 17 2.03 -54.95 11.78
CA GLU A 17 2.00 -53.75 12.61
C GLU A 17 2.17 -52.48 11.77
N ARG A 18 3.07 -52.50 10.78
CA ARG A 18 3.25 -51.39 9.83
C ARG A 18 1.97 -51.14 9.02
N LYS A 19 1.34 -52.20 8.51
CA LYS A 19 0.10 -52.11 7.76
C LYS A 19 -1.05 -51.56 8.62
N LYS A 20 -1.11 -51.92 9.90
CA LYS A 20 -2.09 -51.36 10.84
C LYS A 20 -1.88 -49.86 11.06
N ARG A 21 -0.63 -49.42 11.23
CA ARG A 21 -0.29 -47.99 11.35
C ARG A 21 -0.66 -47.20 10.09
N GLU A 22 -0.39 -47.76 8.91
CA GLU A 22 -0.75 -47.14 7.63
C GLU A 22 -2.28 -47.01 7.47
N ILE A 23 -3.07 -48.01 7.90
CA ILE A 23 -4.54 -47.94 7.87
C ILE A 23 -5.08 -46.89 8.86
N ASP A 24 -4.53 -46.82 10.07
CA ASP A 24 -4.96 -45.84 11.07
C ASP A 24 -4.59 -44.40 10.64
N GLU A 25 -3.42 -44.22 10.02
CA GLU A 25 -2.99 -42.93 9.46
C GLU A 25 -3.84 -42.53 8.25
N ALA A 26 -4.18 -43.48 7.36
CA ALA A 26 -5.07 -43.24 6.23
C ALA A 26 -6.48 -42.81 6.69
N LYS A 27 -7.05 -43.49 7.69
CA LYS A 27 -8.35 -43.11 8.28
C LYS A 27 -8.32 -41.72 8.91
N ARG A 28 -7.22 -41.39 9.61
CA ARG A 28 -7.05 -40.06 10.21
C ARG A 28 -6.99 -38.96 9.15
N LYS A 29 -6.27 -39.22 8.05
CA LYS A 29 -6.13 -38.29 6.93
C LYS A 29 -7.45 -38.08 6.18
N GLU A 30 -8.20 -39.15 5.94
CA GLU A 30 -9.55 -39.09 5.34
C GLU A 30 -10.52 -38.25 6.18
N GLU A 31 -10.48 -38.40 7.51
CA GLU A 31 -11.32 -37.59 8.41
C GLU A 31 -10.92 -36.11 8.40
N GLU A 32 -9.63 -35.82 8.33
CA GLU A 32 -9.11 -34.45 8.23
C GLU A 32 -9.53 -33.79 6.91
N GLU A 33 -9.42 -34.50 5.79
CA GLU A 33 -9.88 -34.04 4.47
C GLU A 33 -11.39 -33.76 4.48
N ARG A 34 -12.19 -34.59 5.15
CA ARG A 34 -13.63 -34.33 5.32
C ARG A 34 -13.90 -33.04 6.09
N ARG A 35 -13.13 -32.77 7.16
CA ARG A 35 -13.27 -31.54 7.94
C ARG A 35 -12.81 -30.31 7.15
N GLU A 36 -11.73 -30.44 6.39
CA GLU A 36 -11.21 -29.36 5.54
C GLU A 36 -12.19 -29.01 4.42
N GLY A 37 -12.80 -30.01 3.77
CA GLY A 37 -13.82 -29.79 2.74
C GLY A 37 -15.09 -29.12 3.26
N GLU A 38 -15.44 -29.33 4.52
CA GLU A 38 -16.54 -28.62 5.19
C GLU A 38 -16.19 -27.15 5.45
N LYS A 39 -14.98 -26.88 5.96
CA LYS A 39 -14.46 -25.52 6.16
C LYS A 39 -14.40 -24.73 4.85
N LEU A 40 -13.96 -25.37 3.77
CA LEU A 40 -13.85 -24.72 2.45
C LEU A 40 -15.23 -24.29 1.92
N ARG A 41 -16.26 -25.13 2.10
CA ARG A 41 -17.64 -24.78 1.71
C ARG A 41 -18.21 -23.66 2.58
N GLU A 42 -17.92 -23.66 3.87
CA GLU A 42 -18.36 -22.60 4.78
C GLU A 42 -17.69 -21.26 4.46
N GLU A 43 -16.40 -21.28 4.13
CA GLU A 43 -15.65 -20.10 3.72
C GLU A 43 -16.15 -19.54 2.39
N GLN A 44 -16.41 -20.40 1.39
CA GLN A 44 -17.07 -19.98 0.15
C GLN A 44 -18.46 -19.39 0.38
N ALA A 45 -19.25 -19.92 1.31
CA ALA A 45 -20.56 -19.35 1.63
C ALA A 45 -20.45 -17.97 2.29
N ARG A 46 -19.44 -17.74 3.13
CA ARG A 46 -19.14 -16.41 3.70
C ARG A 46 -18.68 -15.43 2.62
N GLU A 47 -17.79 -15.87 1.75
CA GLU A 47 -17.27 -15.08 0.62
C GLU A 47 -18.41 -14.69 -0.33
N ALA A 48 -19.24 -15.64 -0.77
CA ALA A 48 -20.38 -15.37 -1.63
C ALA A 48 -21.38 -14.37 -1.01
N LYS A 49 -21.54 -14.38 0.32
CA LYS A 49 -22.40 -13.42 1.03
C LYS A 49 -21.80 -12.01 1.02
N LEU A 50 -20.49 -11.88 1.17
CA LEU A 50 -19.77 -10.61 1.06
C LEU A 50 -19.84 -10.09 -0.37
N GLU A 51 -19.55 -10.92 -1.36
CA GLU A 51 -19.67 -10.59 -2.79
C GLU A 51 -21.08 -10.11 -3.15
N ALA A 52 -22.11 -10.86 -2.74
CA ALA A 52 -23.51 -10.47 -2.97
C ALA A 52 -23.86 -9.11 -2.33
N THR A 53 -23.23 -8.78 -1.20
CA THR A 53 -23.43 -7.49 -0.52
C THR A 53 -22.74 -6.36 -1.26
N ILE A 54 -21.52 -6.59 -1.73
CA ILE A 54 -20.77 -5.64 -2.57
C ILE A 54 -21.54 -5.36 -3.86
N VAL A 55 -21.99 -6.39 -4.57
CA VAL A 55 -22.80 -6.25 -5.79
C VAL A 55 -24.07 -5.45 -5.51
N ARG A 56 -24.78 -5.71 -4.40
CA ARG A 56 -25.98 -4.94 -4.04
C ARG A 56 -25.67 -3.45 -3.82
N ILE A 57 -24.57 -3.13 -3.13
CA ILE A 57 -24.15 -1.75 -2.89
C ILE A 57 -23.80 -1.06 -4.21
N LEU A 58 -23.06 -1.75 -5.09
CA LEU A 58 -22.70 -1.23 -6.41
C LEU A 58 -23.94 -0.99 -7.28
N MET A 59 -24.90 -1.93 -7.31
CA MET A 59 -26.17 -1.76 -8.03
C MET A 59 -27.00 -0.60 -7.47
N GLN A 60 -27.04 -0.39 -6.15
CA GLN A 60 -27.71 0.75 -5.56
C GLN A 60 -27.06 2.07 -5.96
N HIS A 61 -25.73 2.10 -6.02
CA HIS A 61 -24.96 3.26 -6.45
C HIS A 61 -25.17 3.55 -7.94
N GLU A 62 -25.14 2.55 -8.81
CA GLU A 62 -25.46 2.69 -10.24
C GLU A 62 -26.90 3.15 -10.46
N ALA A 63 -27.87 2.57 -9.75
CA ALA A 63 -29.26 3.00 -9.82
C ALA A 63 -29.49 4.42 -9.27
N SER A 64 -28.63 4.88 -8.36
CA SER A 64 -28.61 6.27 -7.88
C SER A 64 -28.01 7.21 -8.94
N MET A 65 -26.93 6.79 -9.62
CA MET A 65 -26.28 7.56 -10.68
C MET A 65 -27.12 7.66 -11.96
N MET A 66 -27.92 6.63 -12.28
CA MET A 66 -28.80 6.60 -13.46
C MET A 66 -30.10 7.43 -13.28
N LYS A 67 -30.40 7.92 -12.07
CA LYS A 67 -31.53 8.84 -11.83
C LYS A 67 -31.14 10.28 -12.17
N THR A 68 -31.00 10.58 -13.46
CA THR A 68 -31.08 11.97 -13.95
C THR A 68 -32.49 12.53 -13.69
N PRO A 69 -32.65 13.73 -13.08
CA PRO A 69 -33.96 14.20 -12.65
C PRO A 69 -34.73 14.84 -13.80
N ALA A 70 -35.50 14.03 -14.54
CA ALA A 70 -36.62 14.52 -15.33
C ALA A 70 -37.90 14.46 -14.48
N SER A 71 -38.36 15.64 -14.06
CA SER A 71 -39.73 16.00 -13.66
C SER A 71 -40.52 15.02 -12.78
N GLN A 72 -40.64 15.35 -11.48
CA GLN A 72 -41.92 15.19 -10.78
C GLN A 72 -42.06 16.26 -9.68
N ALA A 73 -43.10 17.08 -9.83
CA ALA A 73 -43.58 18.04 -8.87
C ALA A 73 -44.23 17.34 -7.67
N GLY A 74 -44.07 17.91 -6.48
CA GLY A 74 -44.82 17.51 -5.28
C GLY A 74 -43.92 17.23 -4.07
N ASN A 75 -43.99 18.13 -3.09
CA ASN A 75 -43.46 18.01 -1.73
C ASN A 75 -41.93 18.10 -1.53
N GLY A 76 -41.47 19.35 -1.46
CA GLY A 76 -40.93 19.83 -0.19
C GLY A 76 -39.63 19.20 0.34
N ILE A 77 -38.71 18.75 -0.51
CA ILE A 77 -37.31 18.59 -0.10
C ILE A 77 -36.48 19.44 -1.04
N LYS A 78 -36.24 20.68 -0.60
CA LYS A 78 -35.33 21.62 -1.24
C LYS A 78 -34.02 20.89 -1.46
N LYS A 79 -33.70 20.56 -2.71
CA LYS A 79 -32.38 20.06 -3.11
C LYS A 79 -31.37 21.07 -2.57
N ARG A 80 -30.69 20.68 -1.49
CA ARG A 80 -29.75 21.56 -0.79
C ARG A 80 -28.64 21.85 -1.80
N SER A 81 -28.47 23.13 -2.13
CA SER A 81 -27.27 23.69 -2.75
C SER A 81 -26.01 23.05 -2.16
N PRO A 82 -24.91 22.88 -2.94
CA PRO A 82 -23.65 22.29 -2.47
C PRO A 82 -23.38 22.73 -1.04
N HIS A 83 -23.33 21.74 -0.14
CA HIS A 83 -23.29 21.91 1.31
C HIS A 83 -22.32 23.04 1.66
N SER A 84 -22.85 24.23 1.96
CA SER A 84 -21.99 25.37 2.28
C SER A 84 -21.13 24.97 3.46
N LYS A 85 -19.82 25.26 3.41
CA LYS A 85 -18.89 24.99 4.51
C LYS A 85 -19.48 25.43 5.86
N ALA A 86 -20.21 26.53 5.90
CA ALA A 86 -20.89 27.01 7.10
C ALA A 86 -21.98 26.06 7.64
N ARG A 87 -22.70 25.36 6.77
CA ARG A 87 -23.69 24.37 7.18
C ARG A 87 -23.00 23.07 7.62
N MET A 88 -21.92 22.66 6.95
CA MET A 88 -21.19 21.45 7.31
C MET A 88 -20.60 21.62 8.70
N LEU A 89 -20.02 22.79 8.95
CA LEU A 89 -19.54 23.17 10.27
C LEU A 89 -20.66 23.15 11.31
N ARG A 90 -21.88 23.62 10.99
CA ARG A 90 -23.03 23.52 11.91
C ARG A 90 -23.42 22.07 12.20
N ASP A 91 -23.50 21.24 11.16
CA ASP A 91 -23.86 19.83 11.30
C ASP A 91 -22.80 19.12 12.17
N ILE A 92 -21.49 19.35 11.91
CA ILE A 92 -20.38 18.82 12.73
C ILE A 92 -20.45 19.32 14.17
N THR A 93 -20.70 20.62 14.41
CA THR A 93 -20.83 21.13 15.78
C THR A 93 -22.05 20.61 16.51
N SER A 94 -23.14 20.29 15.80
CA SER A 94 -24.31 19.61 16.39
C SER A 94 -23.94 18.20 16.83
N TYR A 95 -23.26 17.44 15.97
CA TYR A 95 -22.80 16.08 16.31
C TYR A 95 -21.85 16.05 17.51
N ILE A 96 -20.93 17.03 17.61
CA ILE A 96 -20.00 17.13 18.75
C ILE A 96 -20.73 17.55 20.04
N ALA A 97 -21.72 18.43 19.95
CA ALA A 97 -22.49 18.87 21.11
C ALA A 97 -23.51 17.83 21.59
N GLU A 98 -24.00 16.98 20.69
CA GLU A 98 -24.94 15.87 20.97
C GLU A 98 -24.21 14.58 21.37
N SER A 99 -22.90 14.45 21.11
CA SER A 99 -22.09 13.35 21.61
C SER A 99 -21.60 13.66 23.03
N GLU A 100 -22.14 12.97 24.03
CA GLU A 100 -21.64 12.99 25.42
C GLU A 100 -20.31 12.24 25.60
N ASP A 101 -19.56 12.02 24.52
CA ASP A 101 -18.27 11.33 24.55
C ASP A 101 -17.15 12.37 24.64
N ASP A 102 -17.03 12.96 25.82
CA ASP A 102 -15.80 13.62 26.28
C ASP A 102 -14.74 12.54 26.54
N SER A 103 -14.40 11.77 25.50
CA SER A 103 -13.41 10.71 25.59
C SER A 103 -12.09 11.36 25.98
N GLU A 104 -11.68 11.15 27.23
CA GLU A 104 -10.51 11.76 27.86
C GLU A 104 -9.26 11.62 26.99
N GLU A 105 -9.19 10.53 26.22
CA GLU A 105 -8.17 10.20 25.23
C GLU A 105 -8.06 11.23 24.08
N VAL A 106 -9.19 11.72 23.55
CA VAL A 106 -9.21 12.74 22.48
C VAL A 106 -8.81 14.11 23.04
N LYS A 107 -9.20 14.40 24.29
CA LYS A 107 -8.84 15.64 24.96
C LYS A 107 -7.35 15.67 25.30
N GLU A 108 -6.79 14.58 25.81
CA GLU A 108 -5.35 14.42 26.04
C GLU A 108 -4.55 14.52 24.73
N GLU A 109 -5.02 13.90 23.65
CA GLU A 109 -4.35 14.00 22.35
C GLU A 109 -4.43 15.42 21.76
N ALA A 110 -5.56 16.10 21.92
CA ALA A 110 -5.72 17.50 21.52
C ALA A 110 -4.83 18.45 22.34
N GLU A 111 -4.75 18.27 23.66
CA GLU A 111 -3.87 19.04 24.55
C GLU A 111 -2.39 18.82 24.20
N LYS A 112 -2.00 17.57 23.93
CA LYS A 112 -0.65 17.21 23.48
C LYS A 112 -0.26 17.86 22.14
N LEU A 113 -1.20 17.97 21.21
CA LEU A 113 -0.99 18.67 19.93
C LEU A 113 -0.88 20.19 20.12
N ILE A 114 -1.66 20.78 21.04
CA ILE A 114 -1.57 22.19 21.39
C ILE A 114 -0.21 22.49 22.04
N GLU A 115 0.25 21.67 22.98
CA GLU A 115 1.56 21.80 23.63
C GLU A 115 2.71 21.69 22.61
N ALA A 116 2.61 20.77 21.63
CA ALA A 116 3.58 20.63 20.55
C ALA A 116 3.63 21.87 19.62
N LEU A 117 2.49 22.55 19.42
CA LEU A 117 2.42 23.77 18.62
C LEU A 117 2.88 25.01 19.40
N GLU A 118 2.59 25.08 20.70
CA GLU A 118 3.01 26.18 21.58
C GLU A 118 4.50 26.12 21.93
N SER A 119 5.05 24.94 22.16
CA SER A 119 6.50 24.74 22.36
C SER A 119 7.32 25.16 21.13
N ARG A 120 6.74 25.02 19.93
CA ARG A 120 7.30 25.52 18.67
C ARG A 120 7.13 27.03 18.49
N ARG A 121 6.22 27.66 19.23
CA ARG A 121 5.92 29.10 19.15
C ARG A 121 6.66 29.97 20.16
N LYS A 122 7.50 29.43 21.07
CA LYS A 122 8.38 30.29 21.90
C LYS A 122 9.22 31.18 20.96
N PRO A 123 8.93 32.49 20.87
CA PRO A 123 9.71 33.37 20.03
C PRO A 123 11.05 33.57 20.72
N LYS A 124 12.13 33.44 19.95
CA LYS A 124 13.41 34.10 20.28
C LYS A 124 13.14 35.60 20.41
N GLN A 125 12.74 36.05 21.59
CA GLN A 125 12.99 37.41 22.03
C GLN A 125 14.50 37.51 22.26
N GLY A 126 15.18 38.25 21.40
CA GLY A 126 16.60 38.56 21.58
C GLY A 126 17.40 38.59 20.29
N ALA A 127 17.11 39.56 19.41
CA ALA A 127 18.11 40.16 18.53
C ALA A 127 17.48 41.38 17.84
N ALA A 128 17.32 42.44 18.63
CA ALA A 128 17.12 43.76 18.09
C ALA A 128 18.43 44.22 17.39
N ILE A 129 18.26 44.87 16.23
CA ILE A 129 19.14 45.92 15.67
C ILE A 129 20.43 45.44 14.96
N ILE A 130 20.52 45.78 13.66
CA ILE A 130 21.63 46.41 12.90
C ILE A 130 21.37 46.13 11.40
N ARG A 131 20.68 47.02 10.69
CA ARG A 131 21.19 48.11 9.82
C ARG A 131 21.45 47.71 8.34
N THR A 132 20.67 48.37 7.49
CA THR A 132 21.02 49.04 6.21
C THR A 132 21.61 48.29 5.02
N ALA A 133 20.78 48.29 3.97
CA ALA A 133 21.10 48.42 2.54
C ALA A 133 22.48 48.95 2.16
N VAL A 134 23.14 48.29 1.19
CA VAL A 134 23.87 48.93 0.07
C VAL A 134 23.88 47.97 -1.14
N SER A 135 23.53 48.54 -2.30
CA SER A 135 23.61 47.98 -3.65
C SER A 135 25.01 48.10 -4.25
N ARG A 136 25.45 47.13 -5.09
CA ARG A 136 26.25 47.38 -6.33
C ARG A 136 26.58 46.10 -7.11
N VAL A 137 25.87 45.93 -8.22
CA VAL A 137 26.35 45.64 -9.59
C VAL A 137 27.79 45.16 -9.77
N LYS A 138 27.97 44.01 -10.44
CA LYS A 138 28.80 43.84 -11.67
C LYS A 138 28.47 42.53 -12.41
N LYS A 139 28.32 42.64 -13.74
CA LYS A 139 28.02 41.62 -14.75
C LYS A 139 29.31 40.84 -15.16
N VAL A 140 29.27 39.49 -15.26
CA VAL A 140 29.40 38.59 -16.46
C VAL A 140 30.81 38.52 -17.11
N PRO A 141 31.31 37.45 -17.79
CA PRO A 141 30.70 36.16 -18.24
C PRO A 141 31.47 34.85 -17.93
N THR A 142 30.80 33.74 -18.29
CA THR A 142 31.25 32.35 -18.49
C THR A 142 32.45 32.18 -19.44
N PRO A 143 33.04 30.97 -19.48
CA PRO A 143 32.86 30.16 -20.70
C PRO A 143 32.58 28.67 -20.44
N ARG A 144 31.80 28.08 -21.35
CA ARG A 144 31.65 26.64 -21.56
C ARG A 144 32.88 26.10 -22.30
N ARG A 145 33.37 24.91 -21.94
CA ARG A 145 33.76 23.89 -22.91
C ARG A 145 33.87 22.50 -22.29
N ASP A 146 33.25 21.55 -22.98
CA ASP A 146 33.18 20.13 -22.68
C ASP A 146 34.51 19.37 -22.86
N LYS A 147 34.53 18.17 -22.25
CA LYS A 147 35.10 16.91 -22.78
C LYS A 147 36.57 16.60 -22.44
N ALA A 148 36.79 15.64 -21.53
CA ALA A 148 37.16 14.26 -21.87
C ALA A 148 37.53 13.46 -20.60
N ARG A 149 37.32 12.15 -20.72
CA ARG A 149 37.50 11.08 -19.73
C ARG A 149 38.95 10.95 -19.26
N GLU A 150 39.13 10.58 -18.00
CA GLU A 150 40.19 9.66 -17.62
C GLU A 150 39.73 8.77 -16.46
N ASP A 151 40.05 7.49 -16.60
CA ASP A 151 39.60 6.33 -15.85
C ASP A 151 40.76 5.87 -14.99
N ASN A 152 40.64 5.92 -13.65
CA ASN A 152 41.11 4.86 -12.75
C ASN A 152 40.87 5.20 -11.25
N ARG A 153 40.28 4.19 -10.60
CA ARG A 153 40.52 3.70 -9.22
C ARG A 153 39.75 4.28 -8.04
N VAL A 154 38.82 3.42 -7.62
CA VAL A 154 38.51 3.00 -6.25
C VAL A 154 37.91 4.09 -5.37
N SER A 155 36.58 4.14 -5.37
CA SER A 155 35.82 4.77 -4.30
C SER A 155 34.79 3.78 -3.77
N ASN A 156 35.10 3.20 -2.61
CA ASN A 156 34.12 2.56 -1.73
C ASN A 156 33.10 3.62 -1.31
N GLY A 157 31.85 3.44 -1.68
CA GLY A 157 30.78 4.35 -1.29
C GLY A 157 29.66 4.35 -2.30
N GLU A 158 29.01 3.20 -2.50
CA GLU A 158 27.72 3.17 -3.17
C GLU A 158 26.69 3.73 -2.18
N VAL A 159 26.61 5.07 -2.20
CA VAL A 159 25.48 5.84 -1.76
C VAL A 159 24.27 5.25 -2.48
N PHE A 160 23.44 4.50 -1.75
CA PHE A 160 22.09 4.16 -2.19
C PHE A 160 21.29 5.47 -2.25
N GLU A 161 21.47 6.21 -3.34
CA GLU A 161 20.56 7.26 -3.74
C GLU A 161 19.27 6.58 -4.17
N THR A 162 18.17 6.92 -3.48
CA THR A 162 16.82 6.62 -3.93
C THR A 162 16.71 7.06 -5.40
N PRO A 163 16.34 6.18 -6.34
CA PRO A 163 16.26 6.55 -7.75
C PRO A 163 15.31 7.75 -7.92
N ARG A 164 15.88 8.94 -8.16
CA ARG A 164 15.10 10.10 -8.59
C ARG A 164 14.63 9.81 -10.01
N LYS A 165 13.33 10.04 -10.25
CA LYS A 165 12.59 9.77 -11.49
C LYS A 165 13.43 10.10 -12.73
N ALA A 166 14.11 9.09 -13.27
CA ALA A 166 14.84 9.17 -14.52
C ALA A 166 14.97 7.76 -15.09
N CYS A 167 13.84 7.19 -15.53
CA CYS A 167 13.81 6.30 -16.68
C CYS A 167 12.36 6.06 -17.09
N PRO A 168 12.03 6.16 -18.39
CA PRO A 168 10.87 5.50 -18.96
C PRO A 168 11.17 3.99 -19.01
N ALA A 169 11.36 3.37 -17.85
CA ALA A 169 11.47 1.92 -17.78
C ALA A 169 10.05 1.41 -18.01
N GLU A 170 9.83 0.89 -19.22
CA GLU A 170 8.73 0.02 -19.63
C GLU A 170 7.61 -0.05 -18.60
N CYS A 171 6.60 0.83 -18.74
CA CYS A 171 5.33 0.76 -18.01
C CYS A 171 4.52 -0.49 -18.46
N SER A 172 5.16 -1.65 -18.46
CA SER A 172 4.60 -2.97 -18.69
C SER A 172 4.46 -3.68 -17.35
N SER A 173 3.45 -4.55 -17.25
CA SER A 173 3.27 -5.42 -16.09
C SER A 173 4.44 -6.37 -15.84
N GLU A 174 5.22 -6.68 -16.89
CA GLU A 174 6.40 -7.57 -16.79
C GLU A 174 7.57 -6.87 -16.08
N GLY A 175 7.86 -5.62 -16.47
CA GLY A 175 8.88 -4.79 -15.82
C GLY A 175 8.65 -4.57 -14.33
N LEU A 176 7.39 -4.50 -13.89
CA LEU A 176 7.02 -4.43 -12.46
C LEU A 176 7.51 -5.65 -11.68
N VAL A 177 7.28 -6.84 -12.22
CA VAL A 177 7.64 -8.10 -11.57
C VAL A 177 9.17 -8.24 -11.54
N ASP A 178 9.84 -7.94 -12.64
CA ASP A 178 11.31 -7.99 -12.72
C ASP A 178 11.96 -6.99 -11.76
N PHE A 179 11.38 -5.79 -11.63
CA PHE A 179 11.85 -4.80 -10.65
C PHE A 179 11.72 -5.31 -9.21
N ALA A 180 10.57 -5.87 -8.84
CA ALA A 180 10.36 -6.40 -7.49
C ALA A 180 11.28 -7.58 -7.18
N LEU A 181 11.44 -8.50 -8.13
CA LEU A 181 12.33 -9.66 -8.00
C LEU A 181 13.80 -9.25 -7.90
N SER A 182 14.25 -8.30 -8.72
CA SER A 182 15.63 -7.80 -8.68
C SER A 182 15.94 -7.08 -7.35
N GLN A 183 15.05 -6.21 -6.87
CA GLN A 183 15.18 -5.57 -5.56
C GLN A 183 15.27 -6.60 -4.43
N THR A 184 14.41 -7.62 -4.46
CA THR A 184 14.40 -8.68 -3.45
C THR A 184 15.72 -9.45 -3.43
N LYS A 185 16.28 -9.78 -4.60
CA LYS A 185 17.59 -10.46 -4.73
C LYS A 185 18.73 -9.61 -4.19
N VAL A 186 18.74 -8.31 -4.48
CA VAL A 186 19.79 -7.41 -4.00
C VAL A 186 19.71 -7.29 -2.47
N LEU A 187 18.52 -7.05 -1.92
CA LEU A 187 18.33 -6.85 -0.49
C LEU A 187 18.52 -8.14 0.33
N SER A 188 18.24 -9.32 -0.24
CA SER A 188 18.49 -10.59 0.45
C SER A 188 19.98 -10.85 0.68
N ALA A 189 20.86 -10.37 -0.21
CA ALA A 189 22.31 -10.43 -0.05
C ALA A 189 22.87 -9.45 1.00
N VAL A 190 22.10 -8.41 1.36
CA VAL A 190 22.51 -7.38 2.33
C VAL A 190 22.45 -7.91 3.76
N ARG A 191 23.35 -7.43 4.63
CA ARG A 191 23.37 -7.82 6.05
C ARG A 191 22.19 -7.21 6.80
N ALA A 192 21.68 -7.90 7.82
CA ALA A 192 20.52 -7.45 8.59
C ALA A 192 20.67 -6.03 9.17
N GLY A 193 21.87 -5.67 9.66
CA GLY A 193 22.14 -4.34 10.19
C GLY A 193 22.08 -3.23 9.14
N ASP A 194 22.36 -3.54 7.87
CA ASP A 194 22.23 -2.57 6.79
C ASP A 194 20.79 -2.49 6.27
N ILE A 195 20.03 -3.60 6.31
CA ILE A 195 18.58 -3.58 6.09
C ILE A 195 17.89 -2.69 7.13
N GLN A 196 18.28 -2.78 8.41
CA GLN A 196 17.73 -1.92 9.45
C GLN A 196 18.00 -0.43 9.17
N LYS A 197 19.21 -0.07 8.74
CA LYS A 197 19.51 1.31 8.32
C LYS A 197 18.68 1.77 7.12
N ILE A 198 18.39 0.86 6.19
CA ILE A 198 17.52 1.17 5.04
C ILE A 198 16.09 1.42 5.52
N CYS A 199 15.59 0.58 6.43
CA CYS A 199 14.29 0.76 7.08
C CYS A 199 14.19 2.12 7.78
N ASP A 200 15.19 2.51 8.58
CA ASP A 200 15.20 3.80 9.28
C ASP A 200 15.20 4.99 8.31
N LYS A 201 15.89 4.87 7.18
CA LYS A 201 15.93 5.91 6.12
C LYS A 201 14.62 6.03 5.36
N GLU A 202 13.95 4.91 5.09
CA GLU A 202 12.70 4.86 4.32
C GLU A 202 11.46 4.98 5.21
N GLY A 203 11.61 5.07 6.54
CA GLY A 203 10.50 5.17 7.49
C GLY A 203 9.72 3.87 7.67
N ILE A 204 10.37 2.71 7.43
CA ILE A 204 9.76 1.38 7.52
C ILE A 204 10.12 0.77 8.88
N ALA A 205 9.15 0.15 9.56
CA ALA A 205 9.42 -0.55 10.81
C ALA A 205 10.24 -1.84 10.56
N TYR A 206 11.38 -1.97 11.24
CA TYR A 206 12.18 -3.19 11.19
C TYR A 206 11.57 -4.27 12.11
N VAL A 207 11.25 -5.45 11.56
CA VAL A 207 10.64 -6.57 12.32
C VAL A 207 11.52 -7.81 12.24
N LYS A 208 11.62 -8.39 11.04
CA LYS A 208 12.52 -9.49 10.67
C LYS A 208 13.08 -9.16 9.30
N LYS A 209 14.33 -9.56 9.04
CA LYS A 209 15.03 -9.25 7.78
C LYS A 209 14.13 -9.48 6.56
N ASP A 210 13.54 -10.66 6.41
CA ASP A 210 12.75 -11.00 5.22
C ASP A 210 11.45 -10.18 5.10
N ILE A 211 10.77 -9.94 6.22
CA ILE A 211 9.54 -9.11 6.26
C ILE A 211 9.87 -7.66 5.90
N SER A 212 10.94 -7.13 6.47
CA SER A 212 11.41 -5.77 6.21
C SER A 212 11.89 -5.60 4.77
N ILE A 213 12.54 -6.61 4.18
CA ILE A 213 12.89 -6.62 2.76
C ILE A 213 11.62 -6.54 1.90
N GLN A 214 10.59 -7.34 2.19
CA GLN A 214 9.34 -7.28 1.43
C GLN A 214 8.70 -5.89 1.50
N GLU A 215 8.68 -5.26 2.67
CA GLU A 215 8.08 -3.92 2.80
C GLU A 215 8.91 -2.85 2.09
N ILE A 216 10.25 -2.92 2.14
CA ILE A 216 11.14 -2.05 1.34
C ILE A 216 10.84 -2.22 -0.15
N VAL A 217 10.81 -3.46 -0.64
CA VAL A 217 10.54 -3.75 -2.07
C VAL A 217 9.17 -3.21 -2.46
N ARG A 218 8.14 -3.41 -1.62
CA ARG A 218 6.79 -2.91 -1.85
C ARG A 218 6.76 -1.38 -1.95
N CYS A 219 7.36 -0.67 -1.00
CA CYS A 219 7.43 0.80 -0.99
C CYS A 219 8.16 1.34 -2.22
N ARG A 220 9.35 0.79 -2.53
CA ARG A 220 10.14 1.19 -3.71
C ARG A 220 9.40 0.92 -5.02
N THR A 221 8.76 -0.23 -5.14
CA THR A 221 7.99 -0.61 -6.33
C THR A 221 6.79 0.31 -6.51
N ARG A 222 6.06 0.63 -5.43
CA ARG A 222 4.94 1.56 -5.48
C ARG A 222 5.37 2.96 -5.92
N LEU A 223 6.52 3.45 -5.44
CA LEU A 223 7.07 4.77 -5.83
C LEU A 223 7.55 4.79 -7.29
N ALA A 224 8.16 3.70 -7.76
CA ALA A 224 8.62 3.58 -9.14
C ALA A 224 7.44 3.50 -10.12
N TYR A 225 6.37 2.78 -9.77
CA TYR A 225 5.24 2.46 -10.64
C TYR A 225 3.92 3.17 -10.25
N GLU A 226 3.95 4.22 -9.44
CA GLU A 226 2.78 4.96 -8.93
C GLU A 226 1.76 5.28 -10.05
N GLY A 227 2.22 5.78 -11.20
CA GLY A 227 1.36 6.09 -12.36
C GLY A 227 0.90 4.90 -13.20
N PHE A 228 1.51 3.71 -13.04
CA PHE A 228 1.04 2.48 -13.68
C PHE A 228 -0.23 1.94 -13.02
N PHE A 229 -0.36 2.11 -11.70
CA PHE A 229 -1.56 1.70 -10.96
C PHE A 229 -2.74 2.65 -11.20
N GLU A 230 -2.48 3.93 -11.45
CA GLU A 230 -3.50 4.95 -11.72
C GLU A 230 -4.15 4.79 -13.10
N LEU A 231 -3.41 4.36 -14.13
CA LEU A 231 -3.94 4.17 -15.49
C LEU A 231 -5.01 3.07 -15.56
N LYS A 232 -4.93 2.04 -14.71
CA LYS A 232 -5.94 0.98 -14.62
C LYS A 232 -7.21 1.40 -13.89
N SER A 233 -7.19 2.52 -13.16
CA SER A 233 -8.36 3.06 -12.47
C SER A 233 -9.20 4.02 -13.33
N GLN A 234 -8.68 4.43 -14.51
CA GLN A 234 -9.47 5.14 -15.51
C GLN A 234 -10.12 4.15 -16.46
N THR A 235 -11.43 3.94 -16.30
CA THR A 235 -12.28 3.37 -17.34
C THR A 235 -12.21 4.28 -18.60
N PRO A 236 -12.15 3.71 -19.82
CA PRO A 236 -12.17 4.49 -21.04
C PRO A 236 -13.61 4.92 -21.36
N ASP A 237 -14.10 5.95 -20.68
CA ASP A 237 -15.36 6.60 -21.04
C ASP A 237 -15.06 7.99 -21.62
N SER A 238 -14.92 8.05 -22.95
CA SER A 238 -15.55 9.06 -23.81
C SER A 238 -14.98 9.02 -25.24
N LYS A 239 -15.80 8.44 -26.11
CA LYS A 239 -15.97 8.74 -27.53
C LYS A 239 -15.55 10.17 -27.90
N THR A 240 -14.56 10.30 -28.77
CA THR A 240 -14.38 11.47 -29.65
C THR A 240 -15.40 11.39 -30.79
N PRO A 241 -16.33 12.35 -30.96
CA PRO A 241 -17.08 12.44 -32.20
C PRO A 241 -16.23 13.15 -33.26
N ALA A 242 -15.97 12.43 -34.35
CA ALA A 242 -15.46 13.00 -35.59
C ALA A 242 -16.44 14.09 -36.08
N ARG A 243 -15.99 15.35 -36.07
CA ARG A 243 -16.71 16.47 -36.66
C ARG A 243 -16.26 16.62 -38.11
N GLY A 244 -17.16 16.30 -39.04
CA GLY A 244 -16.99 16.54 -40.46
C GLY A 244 -16.77 18.02 -40.75
N LEU A 245 -15.81 18.31 -41.61
CA LEU A 245 -15.63 19.59 -42.28
C LEU A 245 -16.35 19.49 -43.63
N GLU A 246 -17.52 20.10 -43.73
CA GLU A 246 -18.07 20.55 -45.00
C GLU A 246 -17.34 21.84 -45.40
N THR A 247 -16.84 21.90 -46.62
CA THR A 247 -16.32 23.11 -47.28
C THR A 247 -17.35 23.66 -48.26
N PRO A 248 -17.38 25.00 -48.47
CA PRO A 248 -18.39 25.70 -49.26
C PRO A 248 -18.31 25.44 -50.77
#